data_AF-A0A959DA38-F1
#
_entry.id   AF-A0A959DA38-F1
#
_cell.length_a   1.000
_cell.length_b   1.000
_cell.length_c   1.000
_cell.angle_alpha   90.00
_cell.angle_beta   90.00
_cell.angle_gamma   90.00
#
_symmetry.space_group_name_H-M   'P 1'
#
loop_
_entity.id
_entity.type
_entity.pdbx_description
1 polymer ?
#
loop_
_entity_poly.entity_id
_entity_poly.type
_entity_poly.pdbx_seq_one_letter_code
_entity_poly.pdbx_strand_id
1 'polypeptide(L)'
;MKKDITITIFFLFCFCSSAIGQKHDYIWLFGYNSNATSGYPGVEGIMIDFNQSPPSIFYESINISLYVTNATISGPLGNLLFYTNGCAIADWTHHIISYGDSLNIGEIGENFCENGYPAGPQSALILNAPNDFNKYYLLYSHLEYAENSPAIALTTGLLSTIVEIDTLTNQENILVKNHPVISDSLGMGQLTAVKHANGIDWWVMVPQYLTNEYYTFLLSEDGIQVAFEQQIGHATVLEGEAGGQAVFSSNGRFYIRYTPADGLFIFDFDRLTGLLSEFRYIDIDDGAFIGGVATSPNSRYLYVCSEKFVYQFDLYDENIASSKITVGEYDGYLSPFPTNFYNAQLAPDCKIYINSFASVDVLHVIHNPDEPGLACNFEQHAVQLPFNHRRSLPHFPNYRLGPLVEGEDPPPPCEPVVSTKEEVLPTRQKTYVFPNPAPGYV
;
A
#
# COMPACT_ATOMS: atom_id res chain seq x y z
N MET A 1 56.65 -38.98 -27.23
CA MET A 1 55.50 -38.48 -28.02
C MET A 1 54.57 -37.75 -27.06
N LYS A 2 54.29 -36.48 -27.35
CA LYS A 2 53.56 -35.55 -26.48
C LYS A 2 52.10 -36.01 -26.30
N LYS A 3 51.59 -35.93 -25.07
CA LYS A 3 50.16 -36.10 -24.76
C LYS A 3 49.51 -34.72 -24.88
N ASP A 4 48.60 -34.57 -25.82
CA ASP A 4 47.76 -33.39 -25.93
C ASP A 4 46.60 -33.50 -24.93
N ILE A 5 46.46 -32.47 -24.09
CA ILE A 5 45.37 -32.32 -23.12
C ILE A 5 44.42 -31.29 -23.69
N THR A 6 43.21 -31.72 -24.07
CA THR A 6 42.14 -30.84 -24.53
C THR A 6 41.37 -30.33 -23.32
N ILE A 7 41.42 -29.02 -23.06
CA ILE A 7 40.63 -28.34 -22.02
C ILE A 7 39.37 -27.78 -22.68
N THR A 8 38.22 -28.33 -22.31
CA THR A 8 36.90 -27.81 -22.73
C THR A 8 36.44 -26.78 -21.69
N ILE A 9 36.37 -25.51 -22.08
CA ILE A 9 35.85 -24.41 -21.26
C ILE A 9 34.34 -24.34 -21.45
N PHE A 10 33.58 -24.57 -20.38
CA PHE A 10 32.13 -24.42 -20.36
C PHE A 10 31.80 -22.95 -20.10
N PHE A 11 31.33 -22.23 -21.12
CA PHE A 11 30.80 -20.87 -20.95
C PHE A 11 29.42 -20.95 -20.32
N LEU A 12 29.33 -20.67 -19.02
CA LEU A 12 28.06 -20.48 -18.33
C LEU A 12 27.48 -19.13 -18.79
N PHE A 13 26.55 -19.16 -19.74
CA PHE A 13 25.75 -17.98 -20.08
C PHE A 13 24.76 -17.75 -18.93
N CYS A 14 25.11 -16.87 -17.99
CA CYS A 14 24.13 -16.23 -17.13
C CYS A 14 23.23 -15.37 -18.03
N PHE A 15 22.06 -15.89 -18.37
CA PHE A 15 20.95 -15.04 -18.78
C PHE A 15 20.59 -14.19 -17.57
N CYS A 16 21.09 -12.95 -17.51
CA CYS A 16 20.40 -11.91 -16.78
C CYS A 16 19.08 -11.70 -17.49
N SER A 17 18.04 -12.42 -17.07
CA SER A 17 16.68 -11.98 -17.29
C SER A 17 16.59 -10.60 -16.64
N SER A 18 16.49 -9.56 -17.46
CA SER A 18 16.06 -8.25 -17.00
C SER A 18 14.71 -8.48 -16.32
N ALA A 19 14.69 -8.57 -14.99
CA ALA A 19 13.45 -8.55 -14.26
C ALA A 19 12.82 -7.19 -14.59
N ILE A 20 11.74 -7.20 -15.38
CA ILE A 20 10.94 -6.00 -15.57
C ILE A 20 10.46 -5.64 -14.17
N GLY A 21 10.82 -4.44 -13.70
CA GLY A 21 10.45 -4.00 -12.36
C GLY A 21 8.94 -4.19 -12.14
N GLN A 22 8.54 -4.65 -10.97
CA GLN A 22 7.14 -4.74 -10.59
C GLN A 22 6.81 -3.53 -9.71
N LYS A 23 6.91 -2.35 -10.32
CA LYS A 23 6.89 -1.05 -9.63
C LYS A 23 5.47 -0.53 -9.34
N HIS A 24 4.52 -1.43 -9.08
CA HIS A 24 3.09 -1.12 -9.01
C HIS A 24 2.68 -0.19 -7.85
N ASP A 25 3.56 -0.03 -6.86
CA ASP A 25 3.42 0.75 -5.62
C ASP A 25 4.39 1.95 -5.55
N TYR A 26 4.94 2.40 -6.68
CA TYR A 26 5.97 3.44 -6.73
C TYR A 26 5.44 4.89 -6.73
N ILE A 27 4.16 5.09 -7.00
CA ILE A 27 3.50 6.39 -6.91
C ILE A 27 2.46 6.34 -5.80
N TRP A 28 2.63 7.19 -4.80
CA TRP A 28 1.64 7.37 -3.76
C TRP A 28 0.97 8.73 -3.95
N LEU A 29 -0.36 8.71 -3.98
CA LEU A 29 -1.17 9.91 -4.12
C LEU A 29 -1.95 10.18 -2.85
N PHE A 30 -1.98 11.46 -2.50
CA PHE A 30 -2.83 12.05 -1.49
C PHE A 30 -3.47 13.30 -2.10
N GLY A 31 -4.55 13.80 -1.51
CA GLY A 31 -5.02 15.13 -1.86
C GLY A 31 -6.47 15.39 -1.54
N TYR A 32 -6.75 16.59 -1.08
CA TYR A 32 -8.08 17.12 -0.90
C TYR A 32 -8.01 18.64 -0.97
N ASN A 33 -9.14 19.32 -1.14
CA ASN A 33 -9.19 20.78 -1.06
C ASN A 33 -8.97 21.23 0.39
N SER A 34 -7.71 21.37 0.79
CA SER A 34 -7.30 21.73 2.15
C SER A 34 -7.35 23.24 2.37
N ASN A 35 -7.19 24.03 1.30
CA ASN A 35 -7.21 25.48 1.36
C ASN A 35 -8.03 26.09 0.22
N ALA A 36 -9.23 26.58 0.53
CA ALA A 36 -10.11 27.27 -0.42
C ALA A 36 -9.53 28.59 -0.99
N THR A 37 -8.38 29.06 -0.50
CA THR A 37 -7.74 30.31 -0.91
C THR A 37 -6.39 30.14 -1.60
N SER A 38 -5.92 28.91 -1.83
CA SER A 38 -4.60 28.65 -2.42
C SER A 38 -4.48 29.11 -3.88
N GLY A 39 -5.61 29.30 -4.57
CA GLY A 39 -5.63 29.80 -5.95
C GLY A 39 -5.13 28.80 -6.99
N TYR A 40 -4.85 27.56 -6.59
CA TYR A 40 -4.49 26.48 -7.50
C TYR A 40 -5.77 25.91 -8.16
N PRO A 41 -5.74 25.64 -9.48
CA PRO A 41 -6.83 24.92 -10.13
C PRO A 41 -6.85 23.46 -9.63
N GLY A 42 -8.03 22.84 -9.60
CA GLY A 42 -8.19 21.44 -9.20
C GLY A 42 -8.14 21.21 -7.69
N VAL A 43 -7.90 19.95 -7.31
CA VAL A 43 -7.69 19.50 -5.94
C VAL A 43 -6.20 19.52 -5.60
N GLU A 44 -5.87 20.01 -4.40
CA GLU A 44 -4.51 20.04 -3.89
C GLU A 44 -4.01 18.61 -3.64
N GLY A 45 -3.30 18.06 -4.61
CA GLY A 45 -2.71 16.74 -4.59
C GLY A 45 -1.25 16.76 -4.16
N ILE A 46 -0.82 15.62 -3.65
CA ILE A 46 0.54 15.35 -3.22
C ILE A 46 0.93 14.03 -3.86
N MET A 47 2.03 14.04 -4.62
CA MET A 47 2.61 12.84 -5.20
C MET A 47 3.95 12.55 -4.52
N ILE A 48 4.10 11.32 -4.03
CA ILE A 48 5.40 10.76 -3.63
C ILE A 48 5.81 9.77 -4.70
N ASP A 49 6.98 9.99 -5.30
CA ASP A 49 7.55 9.18 -6.37
C ASP A 49 8.83 8.47 -5.88
N PHE A 50 8.72 7.14 -5.77
CA PHE A 50 9.79 6.25 -5.32
C PHE A 50 10.74 5.78 -6.44
N ASN A 51 10.63 6.32 -7.66
CA ASN A 51 11.55 5.96 -8.77
C ASN A 51 12.98 6.46 -8.58
N GLN A 52 13.23 7.28 -7.55
CA GLN A 52 14.53 7.78 -7.15
C GLN A 52 14.70 7.69 -5.64
N SER A 53 15.96 7.77 -5.18
CA SER A 53 16.30 7.76 -3.76
C SER A 53 17.12 9.00 -3.40
N PRO A 54 16.67 9.84 -2.45
CA PRO A 54 15.39 9.77 -1.76
C PRO A 54 14.19 10.00 -2.70
N PRO A 55 12.98 9.55 -2.34
CA PRO A 55 11.79 9.75 -3.16
C PRO A 55 11.52 11.24 -3.35
N SER A 56 11.02 11.59 -4.53
CA SER A 56 10.54 12.94 -4.83
C SER A 56 9.19 13.15 -4.16
N ILE A 57 8.96 14.35 -3.64
CA ILE A 57 7.66 14.75 -3.10
C ILE A 57 7.33 16.10 -3.71
N PHE A 58 6.20 16.16 -4.41
CA PHE A 58 5.79 17.39 -5.07
C PHE A 58 4.28 17.56 -5.08
N TYR A 59 3.86 18.81 -5.26
CA TYR A 59 2.49 19.18 -5.50
C TYR A 59 2.03 18.64 -6.85
N GLU A 60 0.82 18.10 -6.87
CA GLU A 60 0.14 17.68 -8.09
C GLU A 60 -1.30 18.22 -8.09
N SER A 61 -1.78 18.72 -9.22
CA SER A 61 -3.18 19.12 -9.35
C SER A 61 -4.02 17.91 -9.74
N ILE A 62 -4.69 17.27 -8.78
CA ILE A 62 -5.58 16.14 -9.04
C ILE A 62 -7.03 16.62 -9.26
N ASN A 63 -7.92 15.81 -9.84
CA ASN A 63 -9.32 16.21 -10.06
C ASN A 63 -10.33 15.50 -9.16
N ILE A 64 -9.91 14.51 -8.38
CA ILE A 64 -10.76 13.82 -7.40
C ILE A 64 -10.15 13.91 -6.01
N SER A 65 -10.97 14.21 -5.00
CA SER A 65 -10.54 14.27 -3.61
C SER A 65 -10.35 12.87 -3.04
N LEU A 66 -9.20 12.64 -2.40
CA LEU A 66 -8.84 11.41 -1.69
C LEU A 66 -9.16 11.55 -0.19
N TYR A 67 -9.92 10.59 0.32
CA TYR A 67 -10.29 10.52 1.74
C TYR A 67 -9.81 9.19 2.34
N VAL A 68 -10.67 8.46 3.06
CA VAL A 68 -10.32 7.18 3.68
C VAL A 68 -10.21 6.06 2.64
N THR A 69 -11.06 6.07 1.61
CA THR A 69 -10.92 5.19 0.45
C THR A 69 -9.92 5.81 -0.53
N ASN A 70 -8.76 5.15 -0.68
CA ASN A 70 -7.70 5.54 -1.59
C ASN A 70 -6.99 4.28 -2.09
N ALA A 71 -7.00 4.08 -3.41
CA ALA A 71 -6.17 3.08 -4.07
C ALA A 71 -5.52 3.71 -5.29
N THR A 72 -4.22 3.47 -5.46
CA THR A 72 -3.41 3.94 -6.58
C THR A 72 -2.70 2.75 -7.19
N ILE A 73 -2.44 2.77 -8.49
CA ILE A 73 -1.61 1.76 -9.15
C ILE A 73 -0.64 2.43 -10.13
N SER A 74 0.61 1.99 -10.06
CA SER A 74 1.65 2.34 -11.01
C SER A 74 1.86 1.21 -12.02
N GLY A 75 2.42 1.53 -13.18
CA GLY A 75 2.80 0.55 -14.18
C GLY A 75 4.08 -0.19 -13.77
N PRO A 76 4.50 -1.18 -14.57
CA PRO A 76 5.74 -1.93 -14.32
C PRO A 76 6.98 -1.02 -14.28
N LEU A 77 6.96 0.12 -14.98
CA LEU A 77 8.06 1.07 -14.98
C LEU A 77 7.99 2.11 -13.84
N GLY A 78 6.93 2.08 -13.02
CA GLY A 78 6.75 2.96 -11.87
C GLY A 78 6.09 4.30 -12.20
N ASN A 79 5.57 4.48 -13.41
CA ASN A 79 4.71 5.62 -13.75
C ASN A 79 3.29 5.39 -13.22
N LEU A 80 2.58 6.46 -12.83
CA LEU A 80 1.17 6.39 -12.50
C LEU A 80 0.38 5.81 -13.69
N LEU A 81 -0.56 4.90 -13.43
CA LEU A 81 -1.57 4.49 -14.41
C LEU A 81 -2.91 5.13 -14.06
N PHE A 82 -3.47 4.76 -12.91
CA PHE A 82 -4.74 5.30 -12.44
C PHE A 82 -4.87 5.18 -10.94
N TYR A 83 -5.86 5.86 -10.38
CA TYR A 83 -6.19 5.85 -8.96
C TYR A 83 -7.67 6.10 -8.75
N THR A 84 -8.15 5.85 -7.54
CA THR A 84 -9.54 6.02 -7.17
C THR A 84 -9.71 6.50 -5.74
N ASN A 85 -10.78 7.26 -5.52
CA ASN A 85 -11.29 7.62 -4.21
C ASN A 85 -12.52 6.78 -3.79
N GLY A 86 -12.79 5.68 -4.49
CA GLY A 86 -13.98 4.83 -4.30
C GLY A 86 -15.27 5.34 -4.98
N CYS A 87 -15.20 6.50 -5.65
CA CYS A 87 -16.33 7.12 -6.36
C CYS A 87 -16.07 7.31 -7.86
N ALA A 88 -14.83 7.55 -8.24
CA ALA A 88 -14.42 7.62 -9.63
C ALA A 88 -13.00 7.06 -9.83
N ILE A 89 -12.66 6.74 -11.07
CA ILE A 89 -11.33 6.33 -11.50
C ILE A 89 -10.73 7.45 -12.34
N ALA A 90 -9.58 7.97 -11.93
CA ALA A 90 -8.82 8.97 -12.67
C ALA A 90 -7.52 8.36 -13.21
N ASP A 91 -7.16 8.72 -14.44
CA ASP A 91 -5.91 8.30 -15.08
C ASP A 91 -4.70 9.11 -14.60
N TRP A 92 -3.54 8.85 -15.21
CA TRP A 92 -2.29 9.54 -14.98
C TRP A 92 -2.29 11.03 -15.37
N THR A 93 -3.26 11.47 -16.18
CA THR A 93 -3.50 12.90 -16.47
C THR A 93 -4.45 13.54 -15.46
N HIS A 94 -4.86 12.78 -14.44
CA HIS A 94 -5.81 13.13 -13.40
C HIS A 94 -7.23 13.36 -13.89
N HIS A 95 -7.58 12.99 -15.12
CA HIS A 95 -8.94 13.08 -15.61
C HIS A 95 -9.70 11.78 -15.34
N ILE A 96 -11.00 11.89 -15.09
CA ILE A 96 -11.85 10.71 -14.95
C ILE A 96 -11.87 9.98 -16.28
N ILE A 97 -11.52 8.69 -16.26
CA ILE A 97 -11.50 7.85 -17.46
C ILE A 97 -12.92 7.64 -17.96
N SER A 98 -13.08 7.34 -19.25
CA SER A 98 -14.42 7.11 -19.82
C SER A 98 -15.14 5.98 -19.08
N TYR A 99 -16.37 6.24 -18.63
CA TYR A 99 -17.18 5.37 -17.76
C TYR A 99 -16.61 5.14 -16.35
N GLY A 100 -15.55 5.84 -15.98
CA GLY A 100 -14.89 5.74 -14.67
C GLY A 100 -15.51 6.60 -13.58
N ASP A 101 -16.51 7.42 -13.90
CA ASP A 101 -17.36 8.11 -12.93
C ASP A 101 -18.26 7.12 -12.17
N SER A 102 -19.03 7.55 -11.17
CA SER A 102 -20.16 6.77 -10.61
C SER A 102 -19.81 5.33 -10.17
N LEU A 103 -18.67 5.13 -9.50
CA LEU A 103 -18.47 3.97 -8.64
C LEU A 103 -19.34 4.10 -7.39
N ASN A 104 -19.71 2.98 -6.76
CA ASN A 104 -20.50 2.98 -5.52
C ASN A 104 -21.77 3.84 -5.61
N ILE A 105 -22.58 3.60 -6.63
CA ILE A 105 -23.86 4.30 -6.84
C ILE A 105 -24.79 4.01 -5.68
N GLY A 106 -25.47 5.04 -5.18
CA GLY A 106 -26.42 4.93 -4.08
C GLY A 106 -26.40 6.20 -3.22
N GLU A 107 -27.28 6.25 -2.22
CA GLU A 107 -27.46 7.44 -1.37
C GLU A 107 -26.16 7.87 -0.68
N ILE A 108 -25.32 6.92 -0.26
CA ILE A 108 -24.00 7.23 0.33
C ILE A 108 -23.06 7.81 -0.74
N GLY A 109 -23.04 7.27 -1.96
CA GLY A 109 -22.26 7.83 -3.06
C GLY A 109 -22.67 9.28 -3.36
N GLU A 110 -23.98 9.54 -3.48
CA GLU A 110 -24.53 10.88 -3.72
C GLU A 110 -24.13 11.89 -2.64
N ASN A 111 -24.05 11.45 -1.38
CA ASN A 111 -23.75 12.33 -0.25
C ASN A 111 -22.24 12.60 -0.04
N PHE A 112 -21.37 11.65 -0.39
CA PHE A 112 -19.96 11.70 0.01
C PHE A 112 -18.97 11.82 -1.15
N CYS A 113 -19.35 11.50 -2.40
CA CYS A 113 -18.39 11.37 -3.49
C CYS A 113 -17.66 12.65 -3.90
N GLU A 114 -18.18 13.83 -3.56
CA GLU A 114 -17.43 15.09 -3.70
C GLU A 114 -16.13 15.08 -2.89
N ASN A 115 -16.12 14.39 -1.74
CA ASN A 115 -15.00 14.35 -0.80
C ASN A 115 -14.20 13.03 -0.85
N GLY A 116 -14.74 11.99 -1.49
CA GLY A 116 -14.23 10.61 -1.48
C GLY A 116 -15.10 9.67 -0.65
N TYR A 117 -15.16 8.40 -1.05
CA TYR A 117 -16.07 7.42 -0.45
C TYR A 117 -15.69 7.11 1.01
N PRO A 118 -16.65 6.96 1.95
CA PRO A 118 -16.37 6.89 3.38
C PRO A 118 -16.32 5.45 3.93
N ALA A 119 -15.80 4.47 3.19
CA ALA A 119 -15.85 3.05 3.57
C ALA A 119 -14.77 2.57 4.55
N GLY A 120 -14.13 3.48 5.28
CA GLY A 120 -13.06 3.16 6.22
C GLY A 120 -11.69 2.94 5.56
N PRO A 121 -10.63 2.72 6.37
CA PRO A 121 -9.28 2.43 5.89
C PRO A 121 -9.23 1.09 5.14
N GLN A 122 -8.39 0.98 4.11
CA GLN A 122 -8.27 -0.25 3.29
C GLN A 122 -9.64 -0.74 2.78
N SER A 123 -10.38 0.15 2.14
CA SER A 123 -11.70 -0.14 1.54
C SER A 123 -11.68 -0.16 0.01
N ALA A 124 -10.51 0.06 -0.59
CA ALA A 124 -10.25 -0.14 -2.00
C ALA A 124 -8.86 -0.76 -2.21
N LEU A 125 -8.73 -1.57 -3.25
CA LEU A 125 -7.52 -2.31 -3.58
C LEU A 125 -7.44 -2.51 -5.10
N ILE A 126 -6.25 -2.29 -5.69
CA ILE A 126 -6.02 -2.54 -7.12
C ILE A 126 -5.03 -3.69 -7.28
N LEU A 127 -5.40 -4.73 -8.03
CA LEU A 127 -4.57 -5.90 -8.29
C LEU A 127 -4.39 -6.08 -9.80
N ASN A 128 -3.19 -6.43 -10.26
CA ASN A 128 -3.00 -6.88 -11.63
C ASN A 128 -3.66 -8.24 -11.84
N ALA A 129 -4.29 -8.43 -13.00
CA ALA A 129 -4.91 -9.70 -13.35
C ALA A 129 -3.83 -10.80 -13.49
N PRO A 130 -4.11 -12.03 -13.03
CA PRO A 130 -3.27 -13.19 -13.31
C PRO A 130 -3.10 -13.40 -14.82
N ASN A 131 -1.85 -13.58 -15.26
CA ASN A 131 -1.46 -13.81 -16.66
C ASN A 131 -1.86 -12.72 -17.69
N ASP A 132 -2.38 -11.57 -17.25
CA ASP A 132 -2.75 -10.44 -18.12
C ASP A 132 -2.27 -9.12 -17.52
N PHE A 133 -1.07 -8.68 -17.94
CA PHE A 133 -0.40 -7.50 -17.39
C PHE A 133 -1.04 -6.16 -17.76
N ASN A 134 -2.00 -6.16 -18.70
CA ASN A 134 -2.72 -4.96 -19.10
C ASN A 134 -4.06 -4.82 -18.37
N LYS A 135 -4.50 -5.84 -17.65
CA LYS A 135 -5.78 -5.87 -16.96
C LYS A 135 -5.61 -5.76 -15.45
N TYR A 136 -6.46 -4.97 -14.83
CA TYR A 136 -6.43 -4.65 -13.41
C TYR A 136 -7.81 -4.80 -12.79
N TYR A 137 -7.88 -5.42 -11.62
CA TYR A 137 -9.07 -5.53 -10.79
C TYR A 137 -9.01 -4.44 -9.73
N LEU A 138 -9.96 -3.50 -9.78
CA LEU A 138 -10.24 -2.58 -8.70
C LEU A 138 -11.36 -3.17 -7.84
N LEU A 139 -11.03 -3.55 -6.61
CA LEU A 139 -11.96 -4.07 -5.59
C LEU A 139 -12.26 -2.97 -4.58
N TYR A 140 -13.51 -2.82 -4.17
CA TYR A 140 -13.91 -1.79 -3.22
C TYR A 140 -15.18 -2.14 -2.46
N SER A 141 -15.23 -1.71 -1.20
CA SER A 141 -16.37 -1.89 -0.31
C SER A 141 -17.56 -1.03 -0.75
N HIS A 142 -18.76 -1.60 -0.66
CA HIS A 142 -20.03 -0.92 -0.91
C HIS A 142 -20.78 -0.70 0.40
N LEU A 143 -21.26 0.52 0.62
CA LEU A 143 -22.03 0.89 1.79
C LEU A 143 -23.49 1.16 1.45
N GLU A 144 -24.38 0.74 2.35
CA GLU A 144 -25.79 1.16 2.37
C GLU A 144 -26.17 1.62 3.79
N TYR A 145 -27.13 2.54 3.88
CA TYR A 145 -27.71 2.88 5.18
C TYR A 145 -28.55 1.71 5.69
N ALA A 146 -28.44 1.43 6.99
CA ALA A 146 -29.29 0.43 7.62
C ALA A 146 -30.77 0.81 7.47
N GLU A 147 -31.62 -0.13 7.02
CA GLU A 147 -33.03 0.12 6.66
C GLU A 147 -33.84 0.87 7.75
N ASN A 148 -33.49 0.68 9.03
CA ASN A 148 -34.18 1.27 10.18
C ASN A 148 -33.35 2.32 10.93
N SER A 149 -32.18 2.70 10.41
CA SER A 149 -31.29 3.68 11.04
C SER A 149 -30.46 4.42 10.00
N PRO A 150 -30.99 5.51 9.39
CA PRO A 150 -30.31 6.25 8.33
C PRO A 150 -29.03 6.98 8.80
N ALA A 151 -28.69 6.90 10.09
CA ALA A 151 -27.43 7.41 10.64
C ALA A 151 -26.32 6.35 10.65
N ILE A 152 -26.62 5.09 10.34
CA ILE A 152 -25.67 3.98 10.38
C ILE A 152 -25.50 3.45 8.96
N ALA A 153 -24.28 3.56 8.43
CA ALA A 153 -23.87 2.92 7.19
C ALA A 153 -23.21 1.57 7.50
N LEU A 154 -23.57 0.53 6.74
CA LEU A 154 -23.00 -0.80 6.83
C LEU A 154 -22.33 -1.16 5.51
N THR A 155 -21.24 -1.92 5.55
CA THR A 155 -20.67 -2.52 4.35
C THR A 155 -21.51 -3.70 3.93
N THR A 156 -22.26 -3.59 2.82
CA THR A 156 -23.20 -4.61 2.34
C THR A 156 -22.68 -5.42 1.16
N GLY A 157 -21.44 -5.17 0.74
CA GLY A 157 -20.77 -6.01 -0.24
C GLY A 157 -19.40 -5.53 -0.64
N LEU A 158 -18.75 -6.36 -1.45
CA LEU A 158 -17.51 -6.05 -2.16
C LEU A 158 -17.83 -6.01 -3.66
N LEU A 159 -17.49 -4.90 -4.31
CA LEU A 159 -17.67 -4.71 -5.74
C LEU A 159 -16.33 -4.80 -6.47
N SER A 160 -16.40 -5.09 -7.77
CA SER A 160 -15.25 -5.10 -8.67
C SER A 160 -15.50 -4.27 -9.92
N THR A 161 -14.47 -3.56 -10.36
CA THR A 161 -14.38 -2.89 -11.66
C THR A 161 -13.10 -3.37 -12.33
N ILE A 162 -13.18 -3.78 -13.59
CA ILE A 162 -12.04 -4.24 -14.38
C ILE A 162 -11.60 -3.13 -15.33
N VAL A 163 -10.35 -2.71 -15.21
CA VAL A 163 -9.71 -1.72 -16.07
C VAL A 163 -8.67 -2.41 -16.95
N GLU A 164 -8.69 -2.14 -18.24
CA GLU A 164 -7.71 -2.62 -19.23
C GLU A 164 -6.94 -1.43 -19.81
N ILE A 165 -5.62 -1.56 -19.92
CA ILE A 165 -4.75 -0.58 -20.56
C ILE A 165 -4.53 -0.99 -22.01
N ASP A 166 -4.98 -0.17 -22.96
CA ASP A 166 -4.72 -0.38 -24.39
C ASP A 166 -3.24 -0.12 -24.69
N THR A 167 -2.52 -1.16 -25.13
CA THR A 167 -1.07 -1.07 -25.41
C THR A 167 -0.68 -0.21 -26.60
N LEU A 168 -1.62 0.15 -27.48
CA LEU A 168 -1.37 1.00 -28.65
C LEU A 168 -1.60 2.47 -28.33
N THR A 169 -2.63 2.78 -27.53
CA THR A 169 -3.01 4.16 -27.19
C THR A 169 -2.56 4.59 -25.80
N ASN A 170 -2.15 3.65 -24.93
CA ASN A 170 -1.94 3.83 -23.49
C ASN A 170 -3.16 4.47 -22.80
N GLN A 171 -4.37 4.10 -23.23
CA GLN A 171 -5.61 4.55 -22.62
C GLN A 171 -6.23 3.46 -21.77
N GLU A 172 -6.80 3.88 -20.64
CA GLU A 172 -7.58 3.06 -19.73
C GLU A 172 -9.00 2.85 -20.26
N ASN A 173 -9.44 1.59 -20.35
CA ASN A 173 -10.78 1.20 -20.73
C ASN A 173 -11.43 0.40 -19.60
N ILE A 174 -12.68 0.71 -19.28
CA ILE A 174 -13.46 -0.07 -18.29
C ILE A 174 -14.20 -1.19 -19.01
N LEU A 175 -13.86 -2.44 -18.66
CA LEU A 175 -14.48 -3.64 -19.22
C LEU A 175 -15.71 -4.09 -18.41
N VAL A 176 -15.63 -3.96 -17.09
CA VAL A 176 -16.68 -4.33 -16.13
C VAL A 176 -16.71 -3.28 -15.04
N LYS A 177 -17.89 -2.89 -14.56
CA LYS A 177 -18.05 -1.84 -13.55
C LYS A 177 -19.10 -2.24 -12.51
N ASN A 178 -18.84 -1.95 -11.23
CA ASN A 178 -19.75 -2.19 -10.11
C ASN A 178 -20.27 -3.64 -10.06
N HIS A 179 -19.45 -4.63 -10.44
CA HIS A 179 -19.87 -6.02 -10.42
C HIS A 179 -19.75 -6.60 -9.00
N PRO A 180 -20.84 -7.12 -8.40
CA PRO A 180 -20.81 -7.69 -7.07
C PRO A 180 -19.94 -8.94 -7.03
N VAL A 181 -18.90 -8.92 -6.19
CA VAL A 181 -18.10 -10.11 -5.85
C VAL A 181 -18.79 -10.88 -4.74
N ILE A 182 -19.33 -10.16 -3.75
CA ILE A 182 -20.18 -10.70 -2.69
C ILE A 182 -21.18 -9.61 -2.24
N SER A 183 -22.36 -10.05 -1.81
CA SER A 183 -23.40 -9.21 -1.21
C SER A 183 -23.74 -9.78 0.17
N ASP A 184 -23.02 -9.30 1.18
CA ASP A 184 -23.16 -9.69 2.59
C ASP A 184 -22.62 -8.56 3.49
N SER A 185 -22.83 -8.68 4.80
CA SER A 185 -22.33 -7.76 5.82
C SER A 185 -20.82 -7.96 6.07
N LEU A 186 -20.01 -7.02 5.59
CA LEU A 186 -18.55 -7.04 5.75
C LEU A 186 -18.11 -6.04 6.82
N GLY A 187 -16.93 -6.27 7.41
CA GLY A 187 -16.29 -5.28 8.26
C GLY A 187 -15.99 -3.98 7.49
N MET A 188 -15.97 -2.85 8.19
CA MET A 188 -15.64 -1.57 7.58
C MET A 188 -14.12 -1.40 7.45
N GLY A 189 -13.59 -1.84 6.30
CA GLY A 189 -12.18 -1.73 5.94
C GLY A 189 -11.44 -3.07 5.97
N GLN A 190 -10.13 -3.02 6.19
CA GLN A 190 -9.27 -4.21 6.32
C GLN A 190 -9.27 -5.16 5.10
N LEU A 191 -9.67 -4.67 3.93
CA LEU A 191 -9.53 -5.37 2.65
C LEU A 191 -8.06 -5.40 2.25
N THR A 192 -7.49 -6.59 2.14
CA THR A 192 -6.09 -6.75 1.74
C THR A 192 -5.87 -8.06 0.98
N ALA A 193 -4.70 -8.21 0.38
CA ALA A 193 -4.38 -9.35 -0.48
C ALA A 193 -2.93 -9.80 -0.34
N VAL A 194 -2.68 -11.04 -0.75
CA VAL A 194 -1.36 -11.66 -0.82
C VAL A 194 -1.31 -12.60 -2.02
N LYS A 195 -0.13 -12.75 -2.63
CA LYS A 195 0.05 -13.71 -3.73
C LYS A 195 -0.17 -15.13 -3.25
N HIS A 196 -0.93 -15.89 -4.05
CA HIS A 196 -1.03 -17.34 -3.94
C HIS A 196 0.37 -17.98 -4.00
N ALA A 197 0.50 -19.23 -3.57
CA ALA A 197 1.77 -19.97 -3.61
C ALA A 197 2.37 -20.10 -5.03
N ASN A 198 1.59 -19.92 -6.09
CA ASN A 198 2.10 -19.92 -7.47
C ASN A 198 2.75 -18.57 -7.87
N GLY A 199 2.66 -17.53 -7.05
CA GLY A 199 3.24 -16.20 -7.34
C GLY A 199 2.51 -15.39 -8.40
N ILE A 200 1.39 -15.91 -8.94
CA ILE A 200 0.64 -15.31 -10.04
C ILE A 200 -0.74 -14.86 -9.54
N ASP A 201 -1.49 -15.78 -8.95
CA ASP A 201 -2.84 -15.55 -8.44
C ASP A 201 -2.81 -14.78 -7.12
N TRP A 202 -3.96 -14.27 -6.71
CA TRP A 202 -4.12 -13.52 -5.47
C TRP A 202 -5.15 -14.16 -4.54
N TRP A 203 -4.79 -14.28 -3.27
CA TRP A 203 -5.74 -14.36 -2.19
C TRP A 203 -6.15 -12.95 -1.78
N VAL A 204 -7.45 -12.69 -1.69
CA VAL A 204 -8.02 -11.45 -1.15
C VAL A 204 -8.84 -11.81 0.08
N MET A 205 -8.74 -11.00 1.14
CA MET A 205 -9.40 -11.30 2.41
C MET A 205 -10.07 -10.06 3.00
N VAL A 206 -11.22 -10.28 3.62
CA VAL A 206 -11.98 -9.28 4.37
C VAL A 206 -12.71 -9.96 5.54
N PRO A 207 -12.74 -9.36 6.74
CA PRO A 207 -13.56 -9.87 7.84
C PRO A 207 -15.06 -9.63 7.59
N GLN A 208 -15.91 -10.51 8.13
CA GLN A 208 -17.35 -10.28 8.21
C GLN A 208 -17.69 -9.35 9.39
N TYR A 209 -18.78 -8.59 9.26
CA TYR A 209 -19.20 -7.61 10.26
C TYR A 209 -19.55 -8.25 11.62
N LEU A 210 -18.89 -7.81 12.69
CA LEU A 210 -19.13 -8.23 14.09
C LEU A 210 -19.13 -9.76 14.34
N THR A 211 -18.40 -10.52 13.54
CA THR A 211 -18.19 -11.95 13.75
C THR A 211 -16.70 -12.27 13.73
N ASN A 212 -16.37 -13.55 13.93
CA ASN A 212 -15.02 -14.09 13.76
C ASN A 212 -14.87 -14.84 12.42
N GLU A 213 -15.72 -14.51 11.44
CA GLU A 213 -15.72 -15.08 10.10
C GLU A 213 -14.91 -14.21 9.13
N TYR A 214 -14.18 -14.88 8.24
CA TYR A 214 -13.35 -14.26 7.22
C TYR A 214 -13.75 -14.79 5.85
N TYR A 215 -14.03 -13.89 4.91
CA TYR A 215 -14.20 -14.26 3.51
C TYR A 215 -12.84 -14.27 2.83
N THR A 216 -12.55 -15.38 2.16
CA THR A 216 -11.37 -15.54 1.31
C THR A 216 -11.81 -15.65 -0.14
N PHE A 217 -11.25 -14.81 -1.00
CA PHE A 217 -11.49 -14.83 -2.45
C PHE A 217 -10.21 -15.23 -3.18
N LEU A 218 -10.37 -15.96 -4.27
CA LEU A 218 -9.30 -16.24 -5.21
C LEU A 218 -9.51 -15.39 -6.46
N LEU A 219 -8.51 -14.58 -6.81
CA LEU A 219 -8.41 -13.95 -8.12
C LEU A 219 -7.39 -14.76 -8.94
N SER A 220 -7.90 -15.50 -9.93
CA SER A 220 -7.15 -16.30 -10.91
C SER A 220 -7.39 -15.78 -12.33
N GLU A 221 -6.92 -16.52 -13.35
CA GLU A 221 -7.22 -16.21 -14.76
C GLU A 221 -8.72 -16.27 -15.11
N ASP A 222 -9.51 -17.00 -14.30
CA ASP A 222 -10.97 -17.08 -14.43
C ASP A 222 -11.69 -15.86 -13.81
N GLY A 223 -10.95 -14.96 -13.17
CA GLY A 223 -11.45 -13.80 -12.45
C GLY A 223 -11.52 -13.99 -10.94
N ILE A 224 -12.20 -13.07 -10.26
CA ILE A 224 -12.36 -13.10 -8.80
C ILE A 224 -13.61 -13.87 -8.41
N GLN A 225 -13.46 -14.80 -7.46
CA GLN A 225 -14.55 -15.60 -6.91
C GLN A 225 -14.39 -15.84 -5.41
N VAL A 226 -15.50 -16.01 -4.70
CA VAL A 226 -15.49 -16.48 -3.31
C VAL A 226 -14.89 -17.89 -3.29
N ALA A 227 -13.78 -18.08 -2.58
CA ALA A 227 -13.16 -19.38 -2.43
C ALA A 227 -13.81 -20.15 -1.28
N PHE A 228 -13.84 -19.54 -0.08
CA PHE A 228 -14.46 -20.10 1.12
C PHE A 228 -14.57 -19.05 2.24
N GLU A 229 -15.33 -19.40 3.27
CA GLU A 229 -15.44 -18.70 4.54
C GLU A 229 -14.73 -19.50 5.64
N GLN A 230 -14.12 -18.81 6.59
CA GLN A 230 -13.46 -19.45 7.74
C GLN A 230 -13.79 -18.72 9.05
N GLN A 231 -14.23 -19.47 10.04
CA GLN A 231 -14.42 -18.97 11.41
C GLN A 231 -13.19 -19.30 12.26
N ILE A 232 -12.53 -18.27 12.80
CA ILE A 232 -11.34 -18.44 13.63
C ILE A 232 -11.10 -17.21 14.51
N GLY A 233 -10.63 -17.43 15.74
CA GLY A 233 -10.29 -16.36 16.67
C GLY A 233 -11.51 -15.63 17.24
N HIS A 234 -11.28 -14.38 17.66
CA HIS A 234 -12.29 -13.54 18.30
C HIS A 234 -13.12 -12.76 17.27
N ALA A 235 -14.36 -12.43 17.65
CA ALA A 235 -15.20 -11.57 16.84
C ALA A 235 -14.79 -10.10 17.01
N THR A 236 -14.90 -9.32 15.93
CA THR A 236 -14.74 -7.86 15.99
C THR A 236 -15.85 -7.26 16.87
N VAL A 237 -15.50 -6.35 17.77
CA VAL A 237 -16.48 -5.57 18.56
C VAL A 237 -16.93 -4.33 17.79
N LEU A 238 -18.08 -3.76 18.15
CA LEU A 238 -18.63 -2.59 17.46
C LEU A 238 -17.67 -1.40 17.47
N GLU A 239 -16.96 -1.20 18.59
CA GLU A 239 -15.96 -0.16 18.75
C GLU A 239 -14.68 -0.39 17.93
N GLY A 240 -14.46 -1.62 17.43
CA GLY A 240 -13.32 -1.99 16.56
C GLY A 240 -13.56 -1.68 15.09
N GLU A 241 -14.80 -1.47 14.68
CA GLU A 241 -15.14 -1.15 13.29
C GLU A 241 -14.53 0.19 12.84
N ALA A 242 -14.14 0.27 11.57
CA ALA A 242 -13.65 1.47 10.89
C ALA A 242 -12.36 2.13 11.44
N GLY A 243 -11.74 1.58 12.49
CA GLY A 243 -10.63 2.20 13.22
C GLY A 243 -9.26 1.55 13.07
N GLY A 244 -9.12 0.52 12.23
CA GLY A 244 -7.92 -0.32 12.18
C GLY A 244 -7.42 -0.70 10.79
N GLN A 245 -6.38 -1.54 10.77
CA GLN A 245 -5.69 -1.96 9.55
C GLN A 245 -5.38 -3.46 9.59
N ALA A 246 -5.29 -4.08 8.41
CA ALA A 246 -4.88 -5.46 8.22
C ALA A 246 -3.70 -5.56 7.25
N VAL A 247 -2.81 -6.52 7.47
CA VAL A 247 -1.61 -6.69 6.65
C VAL A 247 -1.23 -8.17 6.57
N PHE A 248 -0.78 -8.60 5.40
CA PHE A 248 0.00 -9.82 5.28
C PHE A 248 1.48 -9.48 5.46
N SER A 249 2.23 -10.29 6.22
CA SER A 249 3.68 -10.16 6.27
C SER A 249 4.30 -10.23 4.87
N SER A 250 5.47 -9.62 4.63
CA SER A 250 6.01 -9.53 3.28
C SER A 250 6.22 -10.88 2.56
N ASN A 251 6.54 -11.94 3.30
CA ASN A 251 6.64 -13.32 2.77
C ASN A 251 5.30 -14.06 2.68
N GLY A 252 4.22 -13.44 3.16
CA GLY A 252 2.85 -13.94 3.18
C GLY A 252 2.58 -15.06 4.20
N ARG A 253 3.44 -15.25 5.22
CA ARG A 253 3.24 -16.29 6.24
C ARG A 253 2.29 -15.91 7.37
N PHE A 254 2.09 -14.61 7.61
CA PHE A 254 1.18 -14.12 8.63
C PHE A 254 0.10 -13.25 8.03
N TYR A 255 -1.12 -13.39 8.54
CA TYR A 255 -2.19 -12.41 8.41
C TYR A 255 -2.39 -11.73 9.76
N ILE A 256 -2.38 -10.40 9.76
CA ILE A 256 -2.35 -9.60 10.99
C ILE A 256 -3.42 -8.53 10.88
N ARG A 257 -4.23 -8.37 11.93
CA ARG A 257 -5.24 -7.32 12.05
C ARG A 257 -5.05 -6.58 13.36
N TYR A 258 -5.25 -5.27 13.33
CA TYR A 258 -5.25 -4.45 14.52
C TYR A 258 -6.35 -3.41 14.45
N THR A 259 -7.13 -3.33 15.53
CA THR A 259 -7.91 -2.17 15.91
C THR A 259 -7.67 -1.98 17.42
N PRO A 260 -7.67 -0.75 17.96
CA PRO A 260 -7.46 -0.59 19.40
C PRO A 260 -8.50 -1.30 20.28
N ALA A 261 -9.76 -1.37 19.84
CA ALA A 261 -10.82 -2.01 20.61
C ALA A 261 -10.79 -3.55 20.54
N ASP A 262 -10.37 -4.13 19.41
CA ASP A 262 -10.22 -5.59 19.28
C ASP A 262 -8.89 -6.09 19.84
N GLY A 263 -7.87 -5.23 19.86
CA GLY A 263 -6.48 -5.58 20.08
C GLY A 263 -5.81 -6.12 18.81
N LEU A 264 -4.67 -6.79 19.00
CA LEU A 264 -3.84 -7.31 17.91
C LEU A 264 -4.13 -8.80 17.68
N PHE A 265 -4.62 -9.13 16.48
CA PHE A 265 -4.85 -10.49 16.02
C PHE A 265 -3.77 -10.91 15.04
N ILE A 266 -3.14 -12.06 15.29
CA ILE A 266 -2.08 -12.63 14.46
C ILE A 266 -2.47 -14.07 14.11
N PHE A 267 -2.41 -14.41 12.83
CA PHE A 267 -2.67 -15.74 12.30
C PHE A 267 -1.49 -16.19 11.45
N ASP A 268 -1.21 -17.49 11.47
CA ASP A 268 -0.43 -18.11 10.39
C ASP A 268 -1.33 -18.23 9.16
N PHE A 269 -0.77 -17.97 7.98
CA PHE A 269 -1.46 -18.04 6.70
C PHE A 269 -0.73 -19.00 5.75
N ASP A 270 -1.47 -19.99 5.25
CA ASP A 270 -0.97 -20.90 4.23
C ASP A 270 -1.29 -20.38 2.83
N ARG A 271 -0.28 -19.89 2.11
CA ARG A 271 -0.43 -19.37 0.74
C ARG A 271 -0.88 -20.41 -0.28
N LEU A 272 -0.74 -21.70 0.00
CA LEU A 272 -1.17 -22.78 -0.90
C LEU A 272 -2.68 -23.02 -0.80
N THR A 273 -3.24 -22.95 0.41
CA THR A 273 -4.65 -23.27 0.67
C THR A 273 -5.52 -22.05 0.93
N GLY A 274 -4.92 -20.92 1.30
CA GLY A 274 -5.59 -19.71 1.74
C GLY A 274 -6.07 -19.75 3.20
N LEU A 275 -5.75 -20.80 3.96
CA LEU A 275 -6.28 -21.00 5.31
C LEU A 275 -5.51 -20.22 6.37
N LEU A 276 -6.26 -19.67 7.33
CA LEU A 276 -5.73 -19.12 8.58
C LEU A 276 -5.59 -20.21 9.65
N SER A 277 -4.57 -20.11 10.50
CA SER A 277 -4.33 -21.02 11.62
C SER A 277 -3.57 -20.32 12.76
N GLU A 278 -3.36 -21.02 13.88
CA GLU A 278 -2.53 -20.55 15.01
C GLU A 278 -2.87 -19.11 15.46
N PHE A 279 -4.16 -18.88 15.74
CA PHE A 279 -4.65 -17.58 16.22
C PHE A 279 -3.97 -17.17 17.52
N ARG A 280 -3.38 -15.98 17.52
CA ARG A 280 -2.77 -15.32 18.67
C ARG A 280 -3.43 -13.96 18.87
N TYR A 281 -3.73 -13.67 20.13
CA TYR A 281 -4.33 -12.42 20.57
C TYR A 281 -3.38 -11.70 21.53
N ILE A 282 -3.18 -10.40 21.31
CA ILE A 282 -2.43 -9.52 22.20
C ILE A 282 -3.29 -8.29 22.48
N ASP A 283 -3.61 -8.08 23.75
CA ASP A 283 -4.24 -6.85 24.20
C ASP A 283 -3.19 -5.73 24.29
N ILE A 284 -3.46 -4.60 23.62
CA ILE A 284 -2.58 -3.43 23.64
C ILE A 284 -2.93 -2.52 24.83
N ASP A 285 -4.23 -2.37 25.13
CA ASP A 285 -4.82 -1.59 26.23
C ASP A 285 -4.05 -0.30 26.61
N ASP A 286 -3.86 0.60 25.65
CA ASP A 286 -3.21 1.89 25.86
C ASP A 286 -4.14 3.10 25.67
N GLY A 287 -5.44 2.83 25.54
CA GLY A 287 -6.50 3.83 25.40
C GLY A 287 -6.52 4.56 24.07
N ALA A 288 -5.91 3.99 23.02
CA ALA A 288 -6.05 4.48 21.65
C ALA A 288 -7.48 4.29 21.11
N PHE A 289 -7.90 5.18 20.22
CA PHE A 289 -9.18 5.09 19.52
C PHE A 289 -9.04 4.58 18.08
N ILE A 290 -7.89 4.84 17.45
CA ILE A 290 -7.55 4.42 16.09
C ILE A 290 -6.15 3.84 16.03
N GLY A 291 -5.86 3.08 14.99
CA GLY A 291 -4.52 2.59 14.76
C GLY A 291 -4.31 1.85 13.46
N GLY A 292 -3.07 1.42 13.25
CA GLY A 292 -2.65 0.71 12.05
C GLY A 292 -1.50 -0.26 12.32
N VAL A 293 -1.17 -1.05 11.31
CA VAL A 293 -0.14 -2.08 11.38
C VAL A 293 0.67 -2.16 10.09
N ALA A 294 1.96 -2.41 10.24
CA ALA A 294 2.86 -2.72 9.13
C ALA A 294 3.88 -3.78 9.53
N THR A 295 4.38 -4.53 8.56
CA THR A 295 5.44 -5.53 8.77
C THR A 295 6.74 -5.07 8.13
N SER A 296 7.86 -5.49 8.71
CA SER A 296 9.18 -5.25 8.14
C SER A 296 9.41 -6.07 6.86
N PRO A 297 10.29 -5.61 5.94
CA PRO A 297 10.64 -6.33 4.73
C PRO A 297 11.03 -7.80 4.94
N ASN A 298 11.77 -8.09 6.01
CA ASN A 298 12.19 -9.45 6.36
C ASN A 298 11.09 -10.30 7.04
N SER A 299 9.87 -9.76 7.20
CA SER A 299 8.72 -10.43 7.80
C SER A 299 8.89 -10.85 9.27
N ARG A 300 9.90 -10.33 9.97
CA ARG A 300 10.17 -10.64 11.37
C ARG A 300 9.53 -9.63 12.32
N TYR A 301 9.67 -8.34 12.04
CA TYR A 301 9.18 -7.31 12.94
C TYR A 301 7.79 -6.82 12.51
N LEU A 302 6.88 -6.77 13.47
CA LEU A 302 5.56 -6.17 13.34
C LEU A 302 5.57 -4.83 14.06
N TYR A 303 5.03 -3.80 13.42
CA TYR A 303 4.83 -2.48 14.00
C TYR A 303 3.34 -2.21 14.19
N VAL A 304 2.96 -1.81 15.41
CA VAL A 304 1.61 -1.38 15.77
C VAL A 304 1.63 0.11 16.04
N CYS A 305 0.88 0.88 15.25
CA CYS A 305 0.69 2.31 15.41
C CYS A 305 -0.61 2.55 16.18
N SER A 306 -0.51 2.80 17.48
CA SER A 306 -1.63 2.88 18.41
C SER A 306 -1.87 4.31 18.88
N GLU A 307 -2.24 5.21 17.96
CA GLU A 307 -2.51 6.64 18.18
C GLU A 307 -1.36 7.43 18.83
N LYS A 308 -1.04 7.17 20.10
CA LYS A 308 0.01 7.80 20.88
C LYS A 308 1.32 7.03 20.89
N PHE A 309 1.31 5.74 20.56
CA PHE A 309 2.51 4.91 20.63
C PHE A 309 2.77 4.16 19.34
N VAL A 310 4.04 3.89 19.06
CA VAL A 310 4.46 2.89 18.07
C VAL A 310 5.16 1.76 18.83
N TYR A 311 4.62 0.56 18.71
CA TYR A 311 5.22 -0.65 19.28
C TYR A 311 5.84 -1.50 18.18
N GLN A 312 6.95 -2.16 18.49
CA GLN A 312 7.53 -3.23 17.71
C GLN A 312 7.35 -4.56 18.44
N PHE A 313 7.03 -5.62 17.70
CA PHE A 313 7.00 -7.01 18.16
C PHE A 313 7.89 -7.86 17.24
N ASP A 314 8.50 -8.91 17.79
CA ASP A 314 9.21 -9.95 17.05
C ASP A 314 8.27 -11.13 16.81
N LEU A 315 7.84 -11.32 15.56
CA LEU A 315 6.94 -12.41 15.14
C LEU A 315 7.59 -13.79 15.27
N TYR A 316 8.92 -13.86 15.42
CA TYR A 316 9.67 -15.12 15.55
C TYR A 316 10.00 -15.45 17.02
N ASP A 317 9.61 -14.59 17.96
CA ASP A 317 9.70 -14.91 19.38
C ASP A 317 8.66 -15.98 19.75
N GLU A 318 9.04 -16.94 20.59
CA GLU A 318 8.12 -17.97 21.10
C GLU A 318 6.92 -17.36 21.83
N ASN A 319 7.13 -16.20 22.47
CA ASN A 319 6.09 -15.38 23.06
C ASN A 319 6.14 -13.96 22.49
N ILE A 320 5.50 -13.79 21.33
CA ILE A 320 5.36 -12.51 20.63
C ILE A 320 4.94 -11.38 21.57
N ALA A 321 3.96 -11.60 22.47
CA ALA A 321 3.48 -10.56 23.39
C ALA A 321 4.59 -10.02 24.31
N SER A 322 5.52 -10.88 24.73
CA SER A 322 6.63 -10.49 25.61
C SER A 322 7.74 -9.72 24.88
N SER A 323 7.78 -9.79 23.55
CA SER A 323 8.75 -9.07 22.71
C SER A 323 8.41 -7.58 22.49
N LYS A 324 7.28 -7.10 23.04
CA LYS A 324 6.80 -5.72 22.86
C LYS A 324 7.84 -4.69 23.28
N ILE A 325 8.24 -3.83 22.35
CA ILE A 325 9.10 -2.67 22.60
C ILE A 325 8.40 -1.40 22.11
N THR A 326 8.28 -0.37 22.95
CA THR A 326 7.87 0.96 22.51
C THR A 326 9.03 1.61 21.74
N VAL A 327 8.83 1.89 20.46
CA VAL A 327 9.82 2.55 19.60
C VAL A 327 9.49 4.02 19.32
N GLY A 328 8.27 4.45 19.63
CA GLY A 328 7.83 5.84 19.50
C GLY A 328 6.71 6.20 20.48
N GLU A 329 6.72 7.44 20.93
CA GLU A 329 5.65 8.07 21.72
C GLU A 329 5.37 9.45 21.12
N TYR A 330 4.09 9.74 20.87
CA TYR A 330 3.65 10.99 20.26
C TYR A 330 4.09 12.18 21.12
N ASP A 331 4.83 13.09 20.50
CA ASP A 331 5.51 14.19 21.18
C ASP A 331 4.62 15.43 21.42
N GLY A 332 3.36 15.39 20.98
CA GLY A 332 2.42 16.51 21.07
C GLY A 332 2.51 17.50 19.91
N TYR A 333 3.30 17.23 18.87
CA TYR A 333 3.49 18.11 17.72
C TYR A 333 2.22 18.27 16.88
N LEU A 334 1.93 19.52 16.50
CA LEU A 334 0.76 19.90 15.71
C LEU A 334 1.19 20.47 14.37
N SER A 335 0.60 19.98 13.27
CA SER A 335 0.79 20.58 11.94
C SER A 335 -0.36 20.26 10.99
N PRO A 336 -1.42 21.09 10.91
CA PRO A 336 -1.86 22.05 11.92
C PRO A 336 -2.60 21.39 13.11
N PHE A 337 -3.00 20.12 12.95
CA PHE A 337 -3.68 19.30 13.97
C PHE A 337 -2.72 18.27 14.58
N PRO A 338 -3.14 17.51 15.62
CA PRO A 338 -2.30 16.48 16.21
C PRO A 338 -1.74 15.48 15.19
N THR A 339 -0.41 15.35 15.17
CA THR A 339 0.33 14.42 14.29
C THR A 339 0.50 13.05 14.96
N ASN A 340 -0.63 12.47 15.34
CA ASN A 340 -0.69 11.16 15.99
C ASN A 340 -0.43 10.01 14.98
N PHE A 341 -0.29 8.78 15.46
CA PHE A 341 0.02 7.62 14.62
C PHE A 341 -1.24 6.87 14.22
N TYR A 342 -1.40 6.61 12.92
CA TYR A 342 -2.56 5.90 12.39
C TYR A 342 -2.14 4.77 11.44
N ASN A 343 -2.44 4.84 10.15
CA ASN A 343 -2.11 3.79 9.20
C ASN A 343 -0.62 3.79 8.87
N ALA A 344 -0.09 2.60 8.59
CA ALA A 344 1.30 2.39 8.22
C ALA A 344 1.39 1.60 6.91
N GLN A 345 2.33 1.96 6.04
CA GLN A 345 2.55 1.26 4.77
C GLN A 345 4.05 1.07 4.53
N LEU A 346 4.45 -0.16 4.22
CA LEU A 346 5.80 -0.46 3.76
C LEU A 346 5.94 0.05 2.32
N ALA A 347 7.00 0.82 2.07
CA ALA A 347 7.26 1.48 0.80
C ALA A 347 8.39 0.82 -0.01
N PRO A 348 8.52 1.15 -1.31
CA PRO A 348 9.53 0.57 -2.20
C PRO A 348 10.99 0.80 -1.78
N ASP A 349 11.26 1.82 -0.96
CA ASP A 349 12.58 2.17 -0.42
C ASP A 349 12.94 1.40 0.87
N CYS A 350 12.16 0.36 1.21
CA CYS A 350 12.27 -0.45 2.43
C CYS A 350 12.02 0.30 3.75
N LYS A 351 11.32 1.44 3.71
CA LYS A 351 10.89 2.16 4.91
C LYS A 351 9.40 2.00 5.15
N ILE A 352 8.97 2.17 6.40
CA ILE A 352 7.55 2.24 6.73
C ILE A 352 7.18 3.69 6.95
N TYR A 353 6.21 4.18 6.19
CA TYR A 353 5.65 5.51 6.33
C TYR A 353 4.34 5.42 7.12
N ILE A 354 4.17 6.32 8.08
CA ILE A 354 3.03 6.33 9.00
C ILE A 354 2.33 7.68 8.88
N ASN A 355 1.01 7.63 8.66
CA ASN A 355 0.18 8.82 8.57
C ASN A 355 -0.52 9.12 9.92
N SER A 356 -1.27 10.22 9.97
CA SER A 356 -2.09 10.59 11.13
C SER A 356 -3.57 10.51 10.82
N PHE A 357 -4.40 10.39 11.86
CA PHE A 357 -5.86 10.36 11.70
C PHE A 357 -6.44 11.76 11.44
N ALA A 358 -5.75 12.81 11.88
CA ALA A 358 -6.12 14.18 11.61
C ALA A 358 -5.62 14.64 10.23
N SER A 359 -6.13 15.78 9.76
CA SER A 359 -5.65 16.38 8.51
C SER A 359 -4.33 17.11 8.70
N VAL A 360 -3.21 16.46 8.43
CA VAL A 360 -1.86 16.99 8.69
C VAL A 360 -1.01 17.03 7.43
N ASP A 361 0.11 17.75 7.44
CA ASP A 361 1.05 17.88 6.32
C ASP A 361 2.38 17.17 6.59
N VAL A 362 2.39 16.16 7.46
CA VAL A 362 3.59 15.37 7.75
C VAL A 362 3.32 13.87 7.68
N LEU A 363 4.38 13.10 7.46
CA LEU A 363 4.44 11.65 7.69
C LEU A 363 5.59 11.33 8.65
N HIS A 364 5.39 10.30 9.47
CA HIS A 364 6.44 9.71 10.30
C HIS A 364 7.07 8.53 9.54
N VAL A 365 8.32 8.18 9.87
CA VAL A 365 9.05 7.14 9.14
C VAL A 365 9.80 6.22 10.09
N ILE A 366 9.68 4.91 9.88
CA ILE A 366 10.62 3.92 10.42
C ILE A 366 11.67 3.66 9.33
N HIS A 367 12.91 4.11 9.55
CA HIS A 367 13.94 4.08 8.52
C HIS A 367 14.59 2.71 8.31
N ASN A 368 14.69 1.91 9.36
CA ASN A 368 15.31 0.58 9.31
C ASN A 368 14.34 -0.49 9.85
N PRO A 369 13.23 -0.81 9.16
CA PRO A 369 12.19 -1.67 9.73
C PRO A 369 12.67 -3.08 10.11
N ASP A 370 13.77 -3.56 9.52
CA ASP A 370 14.37 -4.86 9.81
C ASP A 370 15.27 -4.87 11.07
N GLU A 371 15.45 -3.73 11.75
CA GLU A 371 16.31 -3.62 12.93
C GLU A 371 15.49 -3.68 14.25
N PRO A 372 15.99 -4.38 15.29
CA PRO A 372 15.27 -4.55 16.55
C PRO A 372 15.24 -3.28 17.42
N GLY A 373 14.11 -3.08 18.10
CA GLY A 373 13.86 -2.00 19.05
C GLY A 373 14.18 -0.63 18.46
N LEU A 374 14.87 0.20 19.24
CA LEU A 374 15.22 1.57 18.83
C LEU A 374 16.19 1.63 17.63
N ALA A 375 16.83 0.51 17.25
CA ALA A 375 17.65 0.47 16.04
C ALA A 375 16.81 0.58 14.75
N CYS A 376 15.49 0.40 14.84
CA CYS A 376 14.56 0.66 13.73
C CYS A 376 14.58 2.11 13.25
N ASN A 377 15.15 3.02 14.07
CA ASN A 377 15.32 4.44 13.77
C ASN A 377 13.99 5.08 13.37
N PHE A 378 13.03 5.04 14.30
CA PHE A 378 11.77 5.75 14.15
C PHE A 378 11.98 7.26 14.26
N GLU A 379 11.53 8.00 13.25
CA GLU A 379 11.57 9.45 13.17
C GLU A 379 10.14 10.00 13.00
N GLN A 380 9.69 10.79 13.97
CA GLN A 380 8.43 11.51 13.84
C GLN A 380 8.60 12.68 12.87
N HIS A 381 7.54 13.07 12.14
CA HIS A 381 7.54 14.23 11.23
C HIS A 381 8.72 14.26 10.23
N ALA A 382 9.24 13.07 9.90
CA ALA A 382 10.40 12.88 9.02
C ALA A 382 10.18 13.43 7.61
N VAL A 383 8.92 13.50 7.17
CA VAL A 383 8.55 13.99 5.84
C VAL A 383 7.57 15.12 5.98
N GLN A 384 7.97 16.30 5.52
CA GLN A 384 7.08 17.44 5.30
C GLN A 384 6.45 17.34 3.92
N LEU A 385 5.12 17.40 3.86
CA LEU A 385 4.33 17.41 2.65
C LEU A 385 3.97 18.86 2.27
N PRO A 386 3.74 19.15 0.98
CA PRO A 386 3.42 20.50 0.52
C PRO A 386 2.01 20.96 0.91
N PHE A 387 1.11 20.04 1.22
CA PHE A 387 -0.27 20.28 1.63
C PHE A 387 -0.69 19.29 2.72
N ASN A 388 -1.82 19.57 3.37
CA ASN A 388 -2.40 18.60 4.28
C ASN A 388 -2.93 17.39 3.48
N HIS A 389 -2.74 16.19 4.00
CA HIS A 389 -3.51 15.01 3.63
C HIS A 389 -4.58 14.75 4.71
N ARG A 390 -5.70 14.11 4.36
CA ARG A 390 -6.72 13.68 5.35
C ARG A 390 -6.26 12.36 6.00
N ARG A 391 -7.20 11.51 6.39
CA ARG A 391 -6.99 10.12 6.86
C ARG A 391 -6.45 9.17 5.76
N SER A 392 -5.87 9.72 4.69
CA SER A 392 -5.57 8.98 3.47
C SER A 392 -4.16 8.42 3.54
N LEU A 393 -4.03 7.12 3.26
CA LEU A 393 -2.78 6.47 2.95
C LEU A 393 -3.13 5.36 1.94
N PRO A 394 -2.54 5.35 0.73
CA PRO A 394 -2.81 4.28 -0.22
C PRO A 394 -2.33 2.94 0.34
N HIS A 395 -3.11 1.90 0.10
CA HIS A 395 -2.78 0.54 0.52
C HIS A 395 -2.20 -0.26 -0.64
N PHE A 396 -1.06 -0.90 -0.44
CA PHE A 396 -0.41 -1.75 -1.43
C PHE A 396 -0.07 -3.12 -0.85
N PRO A 397 -0.53 -4.23 -1.47
CA PRO A 397 -0.05 -5.56 -1.16
C PRO A 397 1.35 -5.77 -1.76
N ASN A 398 2.04 -6.84 -1.35
CA ASN A 398 3.34 -7.18 -1.94
C ASN A 398 3.18 -7.72 -3.37
N TYR A 399 3.24 -6.84 -4.38
CA TYR A 399 3.20 -7.22 -5.80
C TYR A 399 4.38 -8.11 -6.21
N ARG A 400 5.53 -7.96 -5.55
CA ARG A 400 6.78 -8.66 -5.86
C ARG A 400 6.87 -10.05 -5.23
N LEU A 401 5.84 -10.50 -4.51
CA LEU A 401 5.84 -11.80 -3.86
C LEU A 401 5.78 -12.94 -4.88
N GLY A 402 6.93 -13.56 -5.13
CA GLY A 402 7.06 -14.67 -6.08
C GLY A 402 6.42 -15.99 -5.61
N PRO A 403 6.55 -17.06 -6.42
CA PRO A 403 6.08 -18.40 -6.04
C PRO A 403 6.75 -18.87 -4.75
N LEU A 404 6.02 -19.67 -3.98
CA LEU A 404 6.55 -20.34 -2.81
C LEU A 404 7.53 -21.42 -3.26
N VAL A 405 8.77 -21.32 -2.79
CA VAL A 405 9.81 -22.32 -2.98
C VAL A 405 10.07 -22.96 -1.63
N GLU A 406 9.93 -24.28 -1.55
CA GLU A 406 10.07 -24.99 -0.28
C GLU A 406 11.47 -24.79 0.32
N GLY A 407 11.52 -24.31 1.57
CA GLY A 407 12.77 -24.07 2.30
C GLY A 407 13.47 -22.74 1.99
N GLU A 408 12.88 -21.88 1.15
CA GLU A 408 13.43 -20.56 0.83
C GLU A 408 12.47 -19.44 1.28
N ASP A 409 13.02 -18.41 1.94
CA ASP A 409 12.28 -17.17 2.17
C ASP A 409 12.24 -16.36 0.88
N PRO A 410 11.07 -15.81 0.48
CA PRO A 410 10.98 -14.96 -0.69
C PRO A 410 11.83 -13.69 -0.51
N PRO A 411 12.32 -13.11 -1.61
CA PRO A 411 13.07 -11.85 -1.54
C PRO A 411 12.20 -10.74 -0.91
N PRO A 412 12.82 -9.74 -0.25
CA PRO A 412 12.09 -8.63 0.33
C PRO A 412 11.27 -7.87 -0.75
N PRO A 413 10.15 -7.24 -0.36
CA PRO A 413 9.22 -6.56 -1.27
C PRO A 413 9.75 -5.23 -1.81
N CYS A 414 10.99 -4.87 -1.47
CA CYS A 414 11.58 -3.56 -1.65
C CYS A 414 13.09 -3.75 -1.86
N GLU A 415 13.77 -2.72 -2.37
CA GLU A 415 15.21 -2.76 -2.56
C GLU A 415 15.89 -1.85 -1.53
N PRO A 416 16.69 -2.41 -0.58
CA PRO A 416 17.39 -1.59 0.38
C PRO A 416 18.45 -0.75 -0.34
N VAL A 417 18.41 0.56 -0.15
CA VAL A 417 19.34 1.48 -0.81
C VAL A 417 20.72 1.35 -0.17
N VAL A 418 21.64 0.64 -0.84
CA VAL A 418 23.06 0.77 -0.55
C VAL A 418 23.50 2.11 -1.14
N SER A 419 23.76 3.11 -0.29
CA SER A 419 24.41 4.34 -0.71
C SER A 419 25.83 4.02 -1.20
N THR A 420 25.99 3.68 -2.47
CA THR A 420 27.28 3.86 -3.13
C THR A 420 27.41 5.36 -3.33
N LYS A 421 28.26 6.00 -2.53
CA LYS A 421 28.82 7.30 -2.91
C LYS A 421 29.48 7.10 -4.27
N GLU A 422 28.77 7.40 -5.35
CA GLU A 422 29.44 7.65 -6.61
C GLU A 422 30.34 8.87 -6.35
N GLU A 423 31.65 8.64 -6.34
CA GLU A 423 32.59 9.74 -6.51
C GLU A 423 32.23 10.40 -7.83
N VAL A 424 31.63 11.59 -7.73
CA VAL A 424 31.38 12.45 -8.88
C VAL A 424 32.72 12.69 -9.56
N LEU A 425 32.95 11.99 -10.67
CA LEU A 425 34.08 12.27 -11.54
C LEU A 425 33.99 13.76 -11.92
N PRO A 426 35.03 14.57 -11.67
CA PRO A 426 34.94 16.00 -11.89
C PRO A 426 34.58 16.26 -13.34
N THR A 427 33.48 16.98 -13.53
CA THR A 427 32.96 17.37 -14.84
C THR A 427 34.08 18.11 -15.57
N ARG A 428 34.45 17.63 -16.77
CA ARG A 428 35.43 18.29 -17.64
C ARG A 428 34.98 19.75 -17.83
N GLN A 429 35.68 20.69 -17.19
CA GLN A 429 35.49 22.11 -17.45
C GLN A 429 35.66 22.35 -18.96
N LYS A 430 34.65 22.93 -19.60
CA LYS A 430 34.79 23.47 -20.95
C LYS A 430 35.88 24.54 -20.92
N THR A 431 37.06 24.19 -21.40
CA THR A 431 38.14 25.15 -21.62
C THR A 431 37.78 25.98 -22.85
N TYR A 432 37.53 27.27 -22.66
CA TYR A 432 37.37 28.21 -23.77
C TYR A 432 38.76 28.68 -24.22
N VAL A 433 39.16 28.30 -25.43
CA VAL A 433 40.39 28.80 -26.06
C VAL A 433 40.01 30.00 -26.92
N PHE A 434 40.44 31.19 -26.52
CA PHE A 434 40.30 32.39 -27.35
C PHE A 434 41.49 32.48 -28.32
N PRO A 435 41.28 32.92 -29.58
CA PRO A 435 42.39 33.16 -30.49
C PRO A 435 43.25 34.33 -29.98
N ASN A 436 44.56 34.08 -29.94
CA ASN A 436 45.59 35.05 -29.57
C ASN A 436 45.64 36.19 -30.61
N PRO A 437 45.54 37.48 -30.22
CA PRO A 437 45.75 38.58 -31.15
C PRO A 437 47.22 38.66 -31.55
N ALA A 438 47.52 38.44 -32.83
CA ALA A 438 48.86 38.59 -33.38
C ALA A 438 49.23 40.07 -33.52
N PRO A 439 50.41 40.51 -33.04
CA PRO A 439 50.91 41.86 -33.29
C PRO A 439 51.65 41.93 -34.64
N GLY A 440 51.00 42.55 -35.63
CA GLY A 440 51.59 43.52 -36.58
C GLY A 440 52.56 43.09 -37.71
N TYR A 441 52.40 43.81 -38.83
CA TYR A 441 53.34 44.10 -39.95
C TYR A 441 53.56 42.97 -40.97
N VAL A 442 53.33 43.15 -42.28
CA VAL A 442 53.80 44.22 -43.21
C VAL A 442 52.69 44.72 -44.14
#